data_AF-A0A0S9KER2-F1
#
_entry.id   AF-A0A0S9KER2-F1
#
_cell.length_a   1.000
_cell.length_b   1.000
_cell.length_c   1.000
_cell.angle_alpha   90.00
_cell.angle_beta   90.00
_cell.angle_gamma   90.00
#
_symmetry.space_group_name_H-M   'P 1'
#
loop_
_entity.id
_entity.type
_entity.pdbx_description
1 polymer ?
#
loop_
_entity_poly.entity_id
_entity_poly.type
_entity_poly.pdbx_seq_one_letter_code
_entity_poly.pdbx_strand_id
1 'polypeptide(L)'
;MLVQGGGHGIVFRRDGGSAYNTAFVEAFPEGTFIRGEGATIEEAEDAAWAKYQQYVSCPTHEWEPRGYVNGAGFCKHCNQFGSKVFTPEQLGLHCHVCGIPTYWSSAGGKFFCPDHELSVKESRELDEAAGVERGPLQRLLDAMRESQE
;
A
#
# COMPACT_ATOMS: atom_id res chain seq x y z
N MET A 1 9.88 -7.50 18.34
CA MET A 1 9.52 -6.25 17.65
C MET A 1 10.72 -5.80 16.85
N LEU A 2 10.59 -5.65 15.54
CA LEU A 2 11.65 -5.12 14.70
C LEU A 2 11.54 -3.58 14.71
N VAL A 3 12.68 -2.90 14.73
CA VAL A 3 12.79 -1.45 14.62
C VAL A 3 13.95 -1.16 13.67
N GLN A 4 13.74 -0.23 12.74
CA GLN A 4 14.79 0.31 11.87
C GLN A 4 14.71 1.83 11.83
N GLY A 5 15.78 2.49 11.43
CA GLY A 5 15.79 3.93 11.30
C GLY A 5 17.13 4.47 10.82
N GLY A 6 17.15 5.77 10.53
CA GLY A 6 18.35 6.46 10.10
C GLY A 6 18.17 7.97 10.10
N GLY A 7 19.27 8.70 10.24
CA GLY A 7 19.26 10.17 10.21
C GLY A 7 18.98 10.77 8.83
N HIS A 8 18.94 9.95 7.77
CA HIS A 8 18.76 10.39 6.39
C HIS A 8 17.88 9.41 5.61
N GLY A 9 16.69 9.85 5.24
CA GLY A 9 15.77 9.20 4.33
C GLY A 9 15.17 10.21 3.35
N ILE A 10 14.78 9.75 2.18
CA ILE A 10 14.13 10.58 1.14
C ILE A 10 12.66 10.19 1.06
N VAL A 11 11.76 11.17 1.15
CA VAL A 11 10.32 10.98 0.99
C VAL A 11 9.88 11.55 -0.35
N PHE A 12 9.27 10.70 -1.18
CA PHE A 12 8.66 11.10 -2.45
C PHE A 12 7.20 11.48 -2.24
N ARG A 13 6.76 12.57 -2.87
CA ARG A 13 5.37 13.04 -2.78
C ARG A 13 4.60 12.63 -4.03
N ARG A 14 3.39 12.12 -3.84
CA ARG A 14 2.52 11.65 -4.93
C ARG A 14 2.03 12.78 -5.83
N ASP A 15 1.86 13.98 -5.28
CA ASP A 15 1.33 15.17 -5.96
C ASP A 15 2.34 15.88 -6.87
N GLY A 16 3.55 15.31 -7.05
CA GLY A 16 4.63 15.94 -7.82
C GLY A 16 5.35 17.05 -7.07
N GLY A 17 5.05 17.26 -5.77
CA GLY A 17 5.83 18.15 -4.93
C GLY A 17 7.28 17.67 -4.76
N SER A 18 8.17 18.59 -4.40
CA SER A 18 9.58 18.27 -4.15
C SER A 18 9.71 17.19 -3.06
N ALA A 19 10.52 16.17 -3.35
CA ALA A 19 10.95 15.23 -2.33
C ALA A 19 11.72 15.95 -1.22
N TYR A 20 11.65 15.43 0.00
CA TYR A 20 12.36 16.01 1.14
C TYR A 20 13.17 14.97 1.90
N ASN A 21 14.22 15.45 2.58
CA ASN A 21 15.03 14.64 3.46
C ASN A 21 14.48 14.69 4.89
N THR A 22 14.56 13.57 5.60
CA THR A 22 14.13 13.47 7.00
C THR A 22 14.90 12.36 7.72
N ALA A 23 15.08 12.48 9.02
CA ALA A 23 15.36 11.32 9.86
C ALA A 23 14.09 10.49 10.02
N PHE A 24 14.22 9.17 10.14
CA PHE A 24 13.07 8.28 10.27
C PHE A 24 13.33 7.16 11.26
N VAL A 25 12.25 6.74 11.92
CA VAL A 25 12.18 5.53 12.74
C VAL A 25 10.95 4.75 12.31
N GLU A 26 11.14 3.46 12.06
CA GLU A 26 10.09 2.53 11.67
C GLU A 26 10.03 1.38 12.67
N ALA A 27 8.84 1.17 13.23
CA ALA A 27 8.55 0.09 14.15
C ALA A 27 7.47 -0.82 13.57
N PHE A 28 7.61 -2.12 13.85
CA PHE A 28 6.72 -3.17 13.35
C PHE A 28 6.04 -3.91 14.52
N PRO A 29 5.06 -3.27 15.21
CA PRO A 29 4.18 -3.99 16.13
C PRO A 29 3.27 -4.96 15.37
N GLU A 30 2.62 -5.87 16.10
CA GLU A 30 1.73 -6.84 15.48
C GLU A 30 0.59 -6.16 14.70
N GLY A 31 0.36 -6.60 13.46
CA GLY A 31 -0.75 -6.16 12.62
C GLY A 31 -0.63 -4.75 12.01
N THR A 32 0.44 -4.00 12.29
CA THR A 32 0.59 -2.62 11.80
C THR A 32 2.04 -2.26 11.51
N PHE A 33 2.21 -1.09 10.90
CA PHE A 33 3.49 -0.44 10.65
C PHE A 33 3.41 0.99 11.19
N ILE A 34 4.44 1.42 11.91
CA ILE A 34 4.54 2.78 12.44
C ILE A 34 5.80 3.41 11.89
N ARG A 35 5.66 4.58 11.28
CA ARG A 35 6.79 5.42 10.86
C ARG A 35 6.70 6.78 11.53
N GLY A 36 7.75 7.17 12.24
CA GLY A 36 7.98 8.53 12.69
C GLY A 36 9.00 9.20 11.77
N GLU A 37 8.84 10.51 11.60
CA GLU A 37 9.72 11.37 10.80
C GLU A 37 10.05 12.61 11.62
N GLY A 38 11.27 13.13 11.44
CA GLY A 38 11.76 14.30 12.17
C GLY A 38 13.01 14.90 11.52
N ALA A 39 13.48 16.03 12.05
CA ALA A 39 14.78 16.60 11.68
C ALA A 39 15.93 15.78 12.29
N THR A 40 15.70 15.13 13.44
CA THR A 40 16.65 14.23 14.10
C THR A 40 16.04 12.85 14.35
N ILE A 41 16.88 11.88 14.71
CA ILE A 41 16.42 10.52 15.05
C ILE A 41 15.51 10.57 16.29
N GLU A 42 15.86 11.40 17.28
CA GLU A 42 15.08 11.59 18.50
C GLU A 42 13.66 12.11 18.19
N GLU A 43 13.54 13.11 17.33
CA GLU A 43 12.23 13.61 16.90
C GLU A 43 11.43 12.55 16.13
N ALA A 44 12.11 11.76 15.28
CA ALA A 44 11.47 10.66 14.57
C ALA A 44 11.01 9.54 15.53
N GLU A 45 11.79 9.24 16.57
CA GLU A 45 11.41 8.29 17.62
C GLU A 45 10.21 8.79 18.41
N ASP A 46 10.23 10.03 18.86
CA ASP A 46 9.11 10.66 19.58
C ASP A 46 7.83 10.63 18.73
N ALA A 47 7.93 10.93 17.43
CA ALA A 47 6.82 10.87 16.50
C ALA A 47 6.27 9.44 16.31
N ALA A 48 7.15 8.44 16.24
CA ALA A 48 6.74 7.03 16.16
C ALA A 48 6.08 6.57 17.47
N TRP A 49 6.66 6.95 18.61
CA TRP A 49 6.15 6.63 19.94
C TRP A 49 4.78 7.25 20.18
N ALA A 50 4.57 8.51 19.82
CA ALA A 50 3.28 9.17 19.93
C ALA A 50 2.18 8.44 19.15
N LYS A 51 2.47 7.98 17.93
CA LYS A 51 1.54 7.15 17.15
C LYS A 51 1.24 5.82 17.86
N TYR A 52 2.27 5.15 18.37
CA TYR A 52 2.07 3.91 19.13
C TYR A 52 1.17 4.11 20.36
N GLN A 53 1.38 5.18 21.13
CA GLN A 53 0.54 5.53 22.28
C GLN A 53 -0.92 5.78 21.88
N GLN A 54 -1.16 6.47 20.76
CA GLN A 54 -2.51 6.65 20.22
C GLN A 54 -3.17 5.32 19.85
N TYR A 55 -2.39 4.37 19.30
CA TYR A 55 -2.91 3.08 18.85
C TYR A 55 -3.29 2.21 20.03
N VAL A 56 -2.43 2.07 21.04
CA VAL A 56 -2.71 1.26 22.23
C VAL A 56 -3.78 1.85 23.14
N SER A 57 -4.01 3.17 23.04
CA SER A 57 -5.08 3.87 23.77
C SER A 57 -6.43 3.82 23.03
N CYS A 58 -6.47 3.27 21.82
CA CYS A 58 -7.71 3.16 21.05
C CYS A 58 -8.63 2.11 21.71
N PRO A 59 -9.83 2.49 22.19
CA PRO A 59 -10.67 1.57 22.97
C PRO A 59 -11.18 0.39 22.15
N THR A 60 -11.38 0.59 20.84
CA THR A 60 -11.73 -0.44 19.87
C THR A 60 -11.27 0.04 18.50
N HIS A 61 -10.63 -0.82 17.72
CA HIS A 61 -10.29 -0.49 16.34
C HIS A 61 -11.48 -0.77 15.41
N GLU A 62 -12.11 0.30 14.93
CA GLU A 62 -13.14 0.25 13.90
C GLU A 62 -12.52 0.63 12.55
N TRP A 63 -12.51 -0.28 11.58
CA TRP A 63 -11.77 -0.11 10.33
C TRP A 63 -12.63 0.49 9.20
N GLU A 64 -11.98 1.23 8.30
CA GLU A 64 -12.51 1.64 7.00
C GLU A 64 -11.45 1.50 5.89
N PRO A 65 -11.83 1.12 4.65
CA PRO A 65 -10.86 0.81 3.61
C PRO A 65 -10.22 2.04 2.97
N ARG A 66 -10.88 3.21 2.95
CA ARG A 66 -10.38 4.46 2.32
C ARG A 66 -9.85 4.27 0.89
N GLY A 67 -10.53 3.46 0.09
CA GLY A 67 -10.17 3.17 -1.30
C GLY A 67 -9.13 2.07 -1.48
N TYR A 68 -8.63 1.46 -0.40
CA TYR A 68 -7.80 0.26 -0.50
C TYR A 68 -8.64 -0.95 -0.89
N VAL A 69 -8.11 -1.72 -1.85
CA VAL A 69 -8.74 -2.93 -2.41
C VAL A 69 -7.91 -4.20 -2.18
N ASN A 70 -6.96 -4.14 -1.25
CA ASN A 70 -6.00 -5.22 -0.95
C ASN A 70 -6.14 -5.74 0.49
N GLY A 71 -7.31 -5.53 1.10
CA GLY A 71 -7.58 -5.91 2.49
C GLY A 71 -7.03 -4.95 3.56
N ALA A 72 -6.34 -3.88 3.16
CA ALA A 72 -5.87 -2.87 4.09
C ALA A 72 -6.97 -1.85 4.46
N GLY A 73 -6.78 -1.17 5.59
CA GLY A 73 -7.67 -0.12 6.03
C GLY A 73 -7.06 0.77 7.11
N PHE A 74 -7.83 1.77 7.53
CA PHE A 74 -7.48 2.68 8.60
C PHE A 74 -8.52 2.61 9.72
N CYS A 75 -8.05 2.66 10.97
CA CYS A 75 -8.95 2.82 12.10
C CYS A 75 -9.59 4.22 12.05
N LYS A 76 -10.92 4.29 12.18
CA LYS A 76 -11.70 5.53 12.19
C LYS A 76 -11.38 6.43 13.38
N HIS A 77 -10.87 5.86 14.48
CA HIS A 77 -10.64 6.59 15.73
C HIS A 77 -9.19 7.05 15.91
N CYS A 78 -8.22 6.14 15.69
CA CYS A 78 -6.81 6.41 15.93
C CYS A 78 -5.98 6.54 14.65
N ASN A 79 -6.60 6.36 13.47
CA ASN A 79 -5.93 6.44 12.17
C ASN A 79 -4.79 5.42 11.99
N GLN A 80 -4.75 4.36 12.80
CA GLN A 80 -3.83 3.24 12.62
C GLN A 80 -4.05 2.58 11.27
N PHE A 81 -2.97 2.26 10.57
CA PHE A 81 -3.02 1.41 9.38
C PHE A 81 -3.10 -0.05 9.80
N GLY A 82 -4.05 -0.80 9.24
CA GLY A 82 -4.19 -2.23 9.45
C GLY A 82 -3.96 -3.00 8.16
N SER A 83 -3.05 -3.96 8.19
CA SER A 83 -2.90 -4.92 7.08
C SER A 83 -3.89 -6.07 7.26
N LYS A 84 -4.56 -6.49 6.17
CA LYS A 84 -5.50 -7.63 6.17
C LYS A 84 -6.64 -7.50 7.19
N VAL A 85 -7.12 -6.28 7.43
CA VAL A 85 -8.28 -6.01 8.30
C VAL A 85 -9.61 -6.22 7.59
N PHE A 86 -9.59 -6.32 6.26
CA PHE A 86 -10.73 -6.70 5.44
C PHE A 86 -10.45 -7.96 4.64
N THR A 87 -11.43 -8.84 4.60
CA THR A 87 -11.53 -9.94 3.63
C THR A 87 -12.00 -9.39 2.28
N PRO A 88 -11.71 -10.09 1.16
CA PRO A 88 -12.25 -9.71 -0.15
C PRO A 88 -13.78 -9.61 -0.18
N GLU A 89 -14.47 -10.50 0.54
CA GLU A 89 -15.93 -10.53 0.69
C GLU A 89 -16.47 -9.22 1.27
N GLN A 90 -15.84 -8.74 2.35
CA GLN A 90 -16.22 -7.48 3.00
C GLN A 90 -16.02 -6.28 2.07
N LEU A 91 -15.07 -6.36 1.13
CA LEU A 91 -14.81 -5.33 0.13
C LEU A 91 -15.62 -5.52 -1.16
N GLY A 92 -16.41 -6.60 -1.27
CA GLY A 92 -17.16 -6.94 -2.48
C GLY A 92 -16.27 -7.35 -3.66
N LEU A 93 -15.03 -7.75 -3.42
CA LEU A 93 -14.04 -8.07 -4.45
C LEU A 93 -14.10 -9.56 -4.78
N HIS A 94 -14.37 -9.86 -6.06
CA HIS A 94 -14.59 -11.22 -6.52
C HIS A 94 -13.86 -11.48 -7.84
N CYS A 95 -13.46 -12.73 -8.04
CA CYS A 95 -12.83 -13.17 -9.27
C CYS A 95 -13.80 -12.97 -10.43
N HIS A 96 -13.34 -12.31 -11.49
CA HIS A 96 -14.14 -12.07 -12.67
C HIS A 96 -14.55 -13.36 -13.41
N VAL A 97 -13.79 -14.44 -13.24
CA VAL A 97 -14.01 -15.71 -13.95
C VAL A 97 -14.94 -16.63 -13.17
N CYS A 98 -14.62 -16.91 -11.90
CA CYS A 98 -15.35 -17.90 -11.09
C CYS A 98 -16.18 -17.31 -9.94
N GLY A 99 -16.12 -16.00 -9.72
CA GLY A 99 -16.89 -15.32 -8.67
C GLY A 99 -16.41 -15.57 -7.25
N ILE A 100 -15.33 -16.33 -7.02
CA ILE A 100 -14.82 -16.51 -5.66
C ILE A 100 -14.21 -15.21 -5.14
N PRO A 101 -14.41 -14.86 -3.86
CA PRO A 101 -13.86 -13.64 -3.28
C PRO A 101 -12.33 -13.60 -3.37
N THR A 102 -11.75 -12.50 -3.85
CA THR A 102 -10.30 -12.36 -4.05
C THR A 102 -9.85 -10.92 -4.23
N TYR A 103 -8.63 -10.64 -3.80
CA TYR A 103 -7.83 -9.47 -4.21
C TYR A 103 -6.40 -9.89 -4.62
N TRP A 104 -6.20 -11.15 -5.04
CA TRP A 104 -4.89 -11.72 -5.37
C TRP A 104 -4.17 -10.93 -6.46
N SER A 105 -4.84 -10.73 -7.60
CA SER A 105 -4.36 -9.89 -8.68
C SER A 105 -5.52 -9.11 -9.30
N SER A 106 -5.19 -8.02 -9.98
CA SER A 106 -6.16 -7.16 -10.64
C SER A 106 -5.65 -6.65 -11.98
N ALA A 107 -6.51 -6.61 -12.98
CA ALA A 107 -6.24 -6.06 -14.31
C ALA A 107 -7.52 -5.48 -14.91
N GLY A 108 -7.44 -4.33 -15.58
CA GLY A 108 -8.57 -3.66 -16.23
C GLY A 108 -9.74 -3.37 -15.28
N GLY A 109 -9.46 -3.09 -14.00
CA GLY A 109 -10.47 -2.87 -12.96
C GLY A 109 -11.19 -4.15 -12.48
N LYS A 110 -10.73 -5.33 -12.91
CA LYS A 110 -11.26 -6.65 -12.51
C LYS A 110 -10.28 -7.35 -11.58
N PHE A 111 -10.77 -8.30 -10.78
CA PHE A 111 -9.97 -9.11 -9.87
C PHE A 111 -9.92 -10.56 -10.33
N PHE A 112 -8.82 -11.24 -10.03
CA PHE A 112 -8.57 -12.62 -10.39
C PHE A 112 -8.09 -13.40 -9.16
N CYS A 113 -8.49 -14.66 -9.04
CA CYS A 113 -8.01 -15.54 -7.97
C CYS A 113 -6.72 -16.24 -8.40
N PRO A 114 -6.00 -16.92 -7.49
CA PRO A 114 -4.77 -17.64 -7.84
C PRO A 114 -4.95 -18.63 -9.01
N ASP A 115 -6.08 -19.33 -9.08
CA ASP A 115 -6.35 -20.31 -10.15
C ASP A 115 -6.63 -19.67 -11.52
N HIS A 116 -7.01 -18.39 -11.54
CA HIS A 116 -7.26 -17.60 -12.74
C HIS A 116 -6.27 -16.43 -12.87
N GLU A 117 -5.09 -16.58 -12.27
CA GLU A 117 -4.05 -15.57 -12.34
C GLU A 117 -3.64 -15.34 -13.80
N LEU A 118 -3.61 -14.06 -14.20
CA LEU A 118 -3.24 -13.67 -15.54
C LEU A 118 -1.73 -13.64 -15.68
N SER A 119 -1.25 -14.01 -16.88
CA SER A 119 0.11 -13.68 -17.27
C SER A 119 0.29 -12.16 -17.38
N VAL A 120 1.55 -11.71 -17.32
CA VAL A 120 1.90 -10.29 -17.52
C VAL A 120 1.32 -9.75 -18.83
N LYS A 121 1.32 -10.55 -19.90
CA LYS A 121 0.79 -10.16 -21.21
C LYS A 121 -0.73 -9.96 -21.17
N GLU A 122 -1.47 -10.91 -20.60
CA GLU A 122 -2.94 -10.83 -20.52
C GLU A 122 -3.41 -9.69 -19.62
N SER A 123 -2.75 -9.51 -18.46
CA SER A 123 -3.00 -8.36 -17.57
C SER A 123 -2.83 -7.04 -18.33
N ARG A 124 -1.75 -6.96 -19.11
CA ARG A 124 -1.42 -5.78 -19.90
C ARG A 124 -2.46 -5.47 -20.97
N GLU A 125 -2.92 -6.48 -21.71
CA GLU A 125 -3.95 -6.34 -22.74
C GLU A 125 -5.29 -5.90 -22.13
N LEU A 126 -5.65 -6.39 -20.94
CA LEU A 126 -6.85 -5.95 -20.23
C LEU A 126 -6.74 -4.51 -19.71
N ASP A 127 -5.60 -4.13 -19.16
CA ASP A 127 -5.34 -2.75 -18.73
C ASP A 127 -5.43 -1.77 -19.90
N GLU A 128 -4.83 -2.11 -21.04
CA GLU A 128 -4.92 -1.33 -22.28
C GLU A 128 -6.37 -1.22 -22.77
N ALA A 129 -7.10 -2.33 -22.83
CA ALA A 129 -8.49 -2.34 -23.26
C ALA A 129 -9.42 -1.54 -22.34
N ALA A 130 -9.09 -1.47 -21.04
CA ALA A 130 -9.82 -0.69 -20.05
C ALA A 130 -9.36 0.79 -19.98
N GLY A 131 -8.35 1.19 -20.77
CA GLY A 131 -7.80 2.54 -20.75
C GLY A 131 -7.07 2.90 -19.46
N VAL A 132 -6.51 1.91 -18.75
CA VAL A 132 -5.72 2.13 -17.53
C VAL A 132 -4.41 2.81 -17.93
N GLU A 133 -4.19 4.04 -17.46
CA GLU A 133 -2.98 4.79 -17.77
C GLU A 133 -1.76 4.18 -17.07
N ARG A 134 -0.70 3.90 -17.84
CA ARG A 134 0.55 3.37 -17.28
C ARG A 134 1.34 4.44 -16.54
N GLY A 135 1.82 4.08 -15.35
CA GLY A 135 2.73 4.92 -14.58
C GLY A 135 4.04 5.23 -15.33
N PRO A 136 4.74 6.33 -14.99
CA PRO A 136 6.01 6.71 -15.63
C PRO A 136 7.08 5.62 -15.63
N LEU A 137 7.20 4.86 -14.53
CA LEU A 137 8.15 3.75 -14.43
C LEU A 137 7.82 2.63 -15.42
N GLN A 138 6.55 2.26 -15.56
CA GLN A 138 6.17 1.19 -16.48
C GLN A 138 6.44 1.59 -17.93
N ARG A 139 6.13 2.85 -18.30
CA ARG A 139 6.49 3.39 -19.62
C ARG A 139 8.00 3.35 -19.88
N LEU A 140 8.80 3.66 -18.87
CA LEU A 140 10.27 3.55 -18.98
C LEU A 140 10.70 2.10 -19.19
N LEU A 141 10.19 1.17 -18.39
CA LEU A 141 10.53 -0.26 -18.50
C LEU A 141 10.12 -0.85 -19.85
N ASP A 142 8.96 -0.45 -20.38
CA ASP A 142 8.50 -0.88 -21.70
C ASP A 142 9.44 -0.35 -22.80
N ALA A 143 9.77 0.94 -22.79
CA ALA A 143 10.72 1.55 -23.73
C ALA A 143 12.13 0.91 -23.66
N MET A 144 12.58 0.54 -22.45
CA MET A 144 13.85 -0.15 -22.26
C MET A 144 13.84 -1.55 -22.89
N ARG A 145 12.73 -2.29 -22.81
CA ARG A 145 12.61 -3.62 -23.41
C ARG A 145 12.59 -3.56 -24.93
N GLU A 146 11.85 -2.61 -25.50
CA GLU A 146 11.77 -2.39 -26.94
C GLU A 146 13.11 -1.99 -27.57
N SER A 147 14.00 -1.34 -26.78
CA SER A 147 15.34 -0.96 -27.24
C SER A 147 16.35 -2.12 -27.32
N GLN A 148 15.98 -3.32 -26.86
CA GLN A 148 16.83 -4.51 -26.88
C GLN A 148 16.43 -5.56 -27.94
N GLU A 149 15.38 -5.29 -28.72
CA GLU A 149 14.93 -6.09 -29.88
C GLU A 149 15.38 -5.43 -31.20
#